data_AF-A0A3C0YRV1-F1
#
_entry.id   AF-A0A3C0YRV1-F1
#
_cell.length_a   1.000
_cell.length_b   1.000
_cell.length_c   1.000
_cell.angle_alpha   90.00
_cell.angle_beta   90.00
_cell.angle_gamma   90.00
#
_symmetry.space_group_name_H-M   'P 1'
#
loop_
_entity.id
_entity.type
_entity.pdbx_description
1 polymer ?
#
loop_
_entity_poly.entity_id
_entity_poly.type
_entity_poly.pdbx_seq_one_letter_code
_entity_poly.pdbx_strand_id
1 'polypeptide(L)'
;MGINSDKYKIENNQIINIKTGVAIPDNEPVFILRAKDTNALSAIGEYYGICDNVEHSAAVGAVFRKFADWQDSNQEIVKEPD
;
A
#
# COMPACT_ATOMS: atom_id res chain seq x y z
N MET A 1 -12.83 -10.93 0.15
CA MET A 1 -11.40 -10.80 0.49
C MET A 1 -11.15 -9.32 0.69
N GLY A 2 -11.10 -8.84 1.94
CA GLY A 2 -11.05 -7.41 2.23
C GLY A 2 -9.59 -6.94 2.34
N ILE A 3 -9.19 -5.98 1.51
CA ILE A 3 -8.05 -5.12 1.84
C ILE A 3 -8.55 -4.23 2.98
N ASN A 4 -8.20 -4.58 4.22
CA ASN A 4 -8.50 -3.73 5.36
C ASN A 4 -7.37 -2.71 5.50
N SER A 5 -7.39 -1.71 4.62
CA SER A 5 -6.58 -0.51 4.80
C SER A 5 -7.48 0.55 5.42
N ASP A 6 -7.03 1.25 6.46
CA ASP A 6 -7.81 2.32 7.11
C ASP A 6 -8.22 3.45 6.13
N LYS A 7 -7.68 3.44 4.91
CA LYS A 7 -7.90 4.46 3.88
C LYS A 7 -8.85 4.02 2.76
N TYR A 8 -8.84 2.75 2.34
CA TYR A 8 -9.62 2.25 1.21
C TYR A 8 -10.33 0.95 1.54
N LYS A 9 -11.60 0.84 1.11
CA LYS A 9 -12.39 -0.39 1.10
C LYS A 9 -12.68 -0.82 -0.34
N ILE A 10 -12.97 -2.10 -0.53
CA ILE A 10 -13.49 -2.62 -1.81
C ILE A 10 -14.98 -2.87 -1.63
N GLU A 11 -15.80 -2.25 -2.47
CA GLU A 11 -17.26 -2.38 -2.46
C GLU A 11 -17.78 -2.29 -3.90
N ASN A 12 -18.66 -3.20 -4.31
CA ASN A 12 -19.23 -3.25 -5.66
C ASN A 12 -18.19 -3.18 -6.80
N ASN A 13 -17.07 -3.91 -6.67
CA ASN A 13 -15.92 -3.89 -7.59
C ASN A 13 -15.20 -2.54 -7.74
N GLN A 14 -15.43 -1.60 -6.82
CA GLN A 14 -14.75 -0.31 -6.79
C GLN A 14 -13.83 -0.19 -5.58
N ILE A 15 -12.71 0.50 -5.76
CA ILE A 15 -11.83 0.91 -4.65
C ILE A 15 -12.35 2.26 -4.15
N ILE A 16 -12.85 2.30 -2.92
CA ILE A 16 -13.51 3.47 -2.35
C ILE A 16 -12.67 4.02 -1.20
N ASN A 17 -12.36 5.31 -1.24
CA ASN A 17 -11.75 5.99 -0.11
C ASN A 17 -12.74 6.03 1.06
N ILE A 18 -12.38 5.42 2.19
CA ILE A 18 -13.26 5.28 3.36
C ILE A 18 -13.65 6.64 3.94
N LYS A 19 -12.73 7.62 3.91
CA LYS A 19 -12.94 8.95 4.50
C LYS A 19 -13.88 9.81 3.65
N THR A 20 -13.76 9.75 2.32
CA THR A 20 -14.53 10.61 1.41
C THR A 20 -15.76 9.92 0.80
N GLY A 21 -15.80 8.59 0.82
CA GLY A 21 -16.81 7.80 0.10
C GLY A 21 -16.65 7.84 -1.42
N VAL A 22 -15.60 8.47 -1.94
CA VAL A 22 -15.35 8.61 -3.37
C VAL A 22 -14.63 7.38 -3.90
N ALA A 23 -15.17 6.78 -4.95
CA ALA A 23 -14.52 5.70 -5.69
C ALA A 23 -13.35 6.24 -6.51
N ILE A 24 -12.26 5.47 -6.61
CA ILE A 24 -11.23 5.70 -7.62
C ILE A 24 -11.88 5.52 -8.99
N PRO A 25 -11.70 6.46 -9.94
CA PRO A 25 -12.26 6.34 -11.29
C PRO A 25 -11.81 5.07 -12.01
N ASP A 26 -12.72 4.44 -12.78
CA ASP A 26 -12.43 3.20 -13.52
C ASP A 26 -11.33 3.37 -14.59
N ASN A 27 -11.08 4.59 -15.03
CA ASN A 27 -10.04 4.92 -16.00
C ASN A 27 -8.70 5.30 -15.35
N GLU A 28 -8.61 5.30 -14.02
CA GLU A 28 -7.37 5.53 -13.28
C GLU A 28 -6.68 4.17 -13.02
N PRO A 29 -5.49 3.90 -13.62
CA PRO A 29 -4.78 2.67 -13.35
C PRO A 29 -4.29 2.65 -11.89
N VAL A 30 -4.57 1.55 -11.20
CA VAL A 30 -4.15 1.35 -9.80
C VAL A 30 -3.12 0.23 -9.71
N PHE A 31 -2.06 0.45 -8.93
CA PHE A 31 -1.06 -0.55 -8.60
C PHE A 31 -1.13 -0.91 -7.11
N ILE A 32 -1.13 -2.20 -6.79
CA ILE A 32 -1.27 -2.72 -5.42
C ILE A 32 -0.01 -3.49 -5.06
N LEU A 33 0.68 -3.06 -4.01
CA LEU A 33 1.79 -3.79 -3.41
C LEU A 33 1.29 -4.63 -2.23
N ARG A 34 1.69 -5.89 -2.14
CA ARG A 34 1.42 -6.74 -0.98
C ARG A 34 2.67 -6.85 -0.12
N ALA A 35 2.49 -6.95 1.20
CA ALA A 35 3.62 -7.09 2.12
C ALA A 35 4.46 -8.33 1.85
N LYS A 36 3.88 -9.40 1.29
CA LYS A 36 4.63 -10.61 0.90
C LYS A 36 5.50 -10.45 -0.34
N ASP A 37 5.32 -9.39 -1.13
CA ASP A 37 6.09 -9.20 -2.36
C ASP A 37 7.48 -8.67 -1.98
N THR A 38 8.56 -9.40 -2.31
CA THR A 38 9.94 -9.07 -1.89
C THR A 38 10.34 -7.63 -2.23
N ASN A 39 9.91 -7.14 -3.39
CA ASN A 39 10.28 -5.81 -3.91
C ASN A 39 9.41 -4.67 -3.37
N ALA A 40 8.37 -4.95 -2.57
CA ALA A 40 7.45 -3.92 -2.09
C ALA A 40 8.14 -2.87 -1.21
N LEU A 41 9.06 -3.29 -0.32
CA LEU A 41 9.81 -2.35 0.51
C LEU A 41 10.67 -1.40 -0.32
N SER A 42 11.36 -1.92 -1.34
CA SER A 42 12.17 -1.08 -2.24
C SER A 42 11.29 -0.02 -2.92
N ALA A 43 10.16 -0.44 -3.49
CA ALA A 43 9.25 0.47 -4.19
C ALA A 43 8.67 1.55 -3.25
N ILE A 44 8.27 1.18 -2.03
CA ILE A 44 7.76 2.16 -1.04
C ILE A 44 8.88 3.12 -0.62
N GLY A 45 10.10 2.63 -0.44
CA GLY A 45 11.26 3.46 -0.09
C GLY A 45 11.61 4.48 -1.18
N GLU A 46 11.58 4.07 -2.44
CA GLU A 46 11.75 4.97 -3.59
C GLU A 46 10.66 6.04 -3.63
N TYR A 47 9.38 5.62 -3.48
CA TYR A 47 8.26 6.55 -3.43
C TYR A 47 8.37 7.55 -2.27
N TYR A 48 8.79 7.07 -1.09
CA TYR A 48 9.06 7.93 0.07
C TYR A 48 10.13 8.99 -0.23
N GLY A 49 11.21 8.60 -0.91
CA GLY A 49 12.33 9.49 -1.26
C GLY A 49 11.97 10.65 -2.19
N ILE A 50 10.87 10.53 -2.94
CA ILE A 50 10.39 11.58 -3.87
C ILE A 50 9.19 12.37 -3.32
N CYS A 51 8.79 12.14 -2.07
CA CYS A 51 7.68 12.88 -1.45
C CYS A 51 8.13 14.27 -0.96
N ASP A 52 7.52 15.34 -1.50
CA ASP A 52 7.84 16.73 -1.11
C ASP A 52 7.05 17.24 0.11
N ASN A 53 5.92 16.60 0.44
CA ASN A 53 5.05 17.00 1.55
C ASN A 53 5.40 16.20 2.81
N VAL A 54 5.80 16.89 3.89
CA VAL A 54 6.25 16.27 5.16
C VAL A 54 5.19 15.35 5.78
N GLU A 55 3.92 15.74 5.80
CA GLU A 55 2.84 14.93 6.36
C GLU A 55 2.60 13.66 5.52
N HIS A 56 2.67 13.80 4.19
CA HIS A 56 2.54 12.68 3.27
C HIS A 56 3.73 11.72 3.40
N SER A 57 4.97 12.24 3.46
CA SER A 57 6.16 11.44 3.70
C SER A 57 6.03 10.67 5.01
N ALA A 58 5.58 11.31 6.10
CA ALA A 58 5.37 10.64 7.38
C ALA A 58 4.35 9.48 7.27
N ALA A 59 3.25 9.67 6.52
CA ALA A 59 2.27 8.63 6.27
C ALA A 59 2.86 7.45 5.46
N VAL A 60 3.64 7.73 4.41
CA VAL A 60 4.35 6.71 3.62
C VAL A 60 5.38 5.97 4.48
N GLY A 61 6.13 6.68 5.32
CA GLY A 61 7.09 6.08 6.25
C GLY A 61 6.43 5.14 7.27
N ALA A 62 5.22 5.45 7.73
CA ALA A 62 4.45 4.54 8.57
C ALA A 62 4.03 3.26 7.82
N VAL A 63 3.68 3.36 6.53
CA VAL A 63 3.38 2.20 5.68
C VAL A 63 4.63 1.36 5.45
N PHE A 64 5.78 1.99 5.17
CA PHE A 64 7.07 1.31 5.02
C PHE A 64 7.39 0.45 6.24
N ARG A 65 7.26 1.01 7.46
CA ARG A 65 7.50 0.26 8.70
C ARG A 65 6.56 -0.92 8.86
N LYS A 66 5.25 -0.74 8.59
CA LYS A 66 4.28 -1.84 8.61
C LYS A 66 4.67 -2.98 7.67
N PHE A 67 5.17 -2.66 6.48
CA PHE A 67 5.66 -3.67 5.53
C PHE A 67 6.92 -4.36 6.07
N ALA A 68 7.86 -3.60 6.62
CA ALA A 68 9.12 -4.12 7.15
C ALA A 68 8.87 -5.08 8.32
N ASP A 69 8.07 -4.66 9.30
CA ASP A 69 7.71 -5.47 10.46
C ASP A 69 6.98 -6.76 10.06
N TRP A 70 6.09 -6.66 9.07
CA TRP A 70 5.38 -7.83 8.55
C TRP A 70 6.32 -8.79 7.82
N GLN A 71 7.19 -8.29 6.94
CA GLN A 71 8.14 -9.14 6.20
C GLN A 71 9.13 -9.84 7.14
N ASP A 72 9.65 -9.12 8.14
CA ASP A 72 10.57 -9.68 9.13
C ASP A 72 9.93 -10.83 9.92
N SER A 73 8.63 -10.72 10.22
CA SER A 73 7.86 -11.74 10.94
C SER A 73 7.36 -12.89 10.06
N ASN A 74 7.50 -12.81 8.73
CA ASN A 74 6.87 -13.75 7.78
C ASN A 74 7.83 -14.14 6.63
N GLN A 75 9.14 -14.20 6.89
CA GLN A 75 10.17 -14.42 5.86
C GLN A 75 9.93 -15.69 5.02
N GLU A 76 9.28 -16.70 5.58
CA GLU A 76 8.99 -17.97 4.92
C GLU A 76 7.95 -17.89 3.79
N ILE A 77 7.12 -16.83 3.78
CA ILE A 77 6.11 -16.60 2.74
C ILE A 77 6.40 -15.37 1.87
N VAL A 78 7.46 -14.62 2.18
CA VAL A 78 7.95 -13.53 1.34
C VAL A 78 8.53 -14.12 0.06
N LYS A 79 8.11 -13.58 -1.09
CA LYS A 79 8.53 -14.07 -2.40
C LYS A 79 8.43 -12.99 -3.47
N GLU A 80 9.11 -13.20 -4.60
CA GLU A 80 8.86 -12.36 -5.76
C GLU A 80 7.41 -12.52 -6.24
N PRO A 81 6.76 -11.43 -6.68
CA PRO A 81 5.43 -11.50 -7.27
C PRO A 81 5.49 -12.29 -8.59
N ASP A 82 4.53 -13.20 -8.78
CA ASP A 82 4.31 -13.94 -10.04
C ASP A 82 3.70 -13.04 -11.12
#